data_AF-A0A286F9E4-F1
#
_entry.id   AF-A0A286F9E4-F1
#
_cell.length_a   1.000
_cell.length_b   1.000
_cell.length_c   1.000
_cell.angle_alpha   90.00
_cell.angle_beta   90.00
_cell.angle_gamma   90.00
#
_symmetry.space_group_name_H-M   'P 1'
#
loop_
_entity.id
_entity.type
_entity.pdbx_description
1 polymer ?
#
loop_
_entity_poly.entity_id
_entity_poly.type
_entity_poly.pdbx_seq_one_letter_code
_entity_poly.pdbx_strand_id
1 'polypeptide(L)'
;MTSSPIADSNAHPSDELTTCLNCEHPVTGQYCKQCGQQADTHRINWYYLWHEISQSLWGIDRGILFTLRELFVRPGYTIREFLAGKRINHYRPLALLLLLGAIYVFVSQVLHVDLLKASQEVYSYPKPKADSPAQVNEILTKYFQVLDENQQFGDLVMVPFIAFWCRRLFQRSGYNYPEMLVAQTFMANFGLFFSLVMLLAFWVLGDSATILTSIMSVSMLIPLAYNAFAHTQLFKGKLRPLSIVLRSVSAYLLGYVSLILVMSFILFVYAFIFAVSTEQNKALPKKTKPAVSQHAHS
;
A
#
# COMPACT_ATOMS: atom_id res chain seq x y z
N MET A 1 28.45 39.41 56.12
CA MET A 1 27.96 39.96 54.84
C MET A 1 28.38 38.98 53.76
N THR A 2 27.47 38.08 53.41
CA THR A 2 27.67 36.96 52.48
C THR A 2 27.32 37.42 51.06
N SER A 3 28.30 37.49 50.16
CA SER A 3 28.06 37.73 48.74
C SER A 3 27.76 36.41 48.03
N SER A 4 26.57 36.38 47.42
CA SER A 4 25.99 35.30 46.61
C SER A 4 26.89 34.86 45.43
N PRO A 5 26.87 33.58 45.02
CA PRO A 5 27.35 33.19 43.71
C PRO A 5 26.30 33.54 42.63
N ILE A 6 26.80 33.93 41.46
CA ILE A 6 26.05 34.26 40.25
C ILE A 6 25.53 32.94 39.67
N ALA A 7 24.22 32.86 39.43
CA ALA A 7 23.60 31.75 38.74
C ALA A 7 23.89 31.85 37.24
N ASP A 8 24.60 30.87 36.69
CA ASP A 8 24.75 30.67 35.25
C ASP A 8 23.39 30.38 34.61
N SER A 9 22.97 31.24 33.69
CA SER A 9 21.66 31.22 33.03
C SER A 9 21.66 30.49 31.68
N ASN A 10 22.48 29.46 31.50
CA ASN A 10 22.59 28.71 30.24
C ASN A 10 22.03 27.29 30.32
N ALA A 11 20.84 27.13 30.91
CA ALA A 11 20.10 25.87 30.81
C ALA A 11 19.39 25.78 29.45
N HIS A 12 20.03 25.10 28.48
CA HIS A 12 19.33 24.58 27.31
C HIS A 12 18.29 23.54 27.77
N PRO A 13 17.04 23.55 27.26
CA PRO A 13 15.96 22.65 27.71
C PRO A 13 16.10 21.20 27.16
N SER A 14 17.32 20.68 27.02
CA SER A 14 17.58 19.35 26.43
C SER A 14 17.94 18.25 27.44
N ASP A 15 17.89 18.53 28.75
CA ASP A 15 18.20 17.54 29.81
C ASP A 15 16.97 16.79 30.33
N GLU A 16 15.99 16.50 29.46
CA GLU A 16 15.08 15.39 29.75
C GLU A 16 15.82 14.10 29.41
N LEU A 17 16.23 13.36 30.44
CA LEU A 17 16.85 12.04 30.31
C LEU A 17 15.80 11.06 29.73
N THR A 18 15.61 11.08 28.42
CA THR A 18 14.67 10.17 27.74
C THR A 18 15.22 8.75 27.71
N THR A 19 14.40 7.79 28.11
CA THR A 19 14.73 6.37 28.04
C THR A 19 14.51 5.84 26.62
N CYS A 20 15.47 5.10 26.07
CA CYS A 20 15.34 4.50 24.74
C CYS A 20 14.20 3.49 24.69
N LEU A 21 13.26 3.64 23.76
CA LEU A 21 12.11 2.74 23.61
C LEU A 21 12.49 1.30 23.22
N ASN A 22 13.67 1.09 22.63
CA ASN A 22 14.12 -0.24 22.20
C ASN A 22 14.93 -1.00 23.26
N CYS A 23 15.94 -0.36 23.86
CA CYS A 23 16.88 -1.02 24.78
C CYS A 23 16.80 -0.51 26.23
N GLU A 24 15.90 0.42 26.52
CA GLU A 24 15.66 0.99 27.86
C GLU A 24 16.88 1.69 28.47
N HIS A 25 17.94 1.92 27.69
CA HIS A 25 19.10 2.68 28.11
C HIS A 25 18.79 4.19 28.12
N PRO A 26 19.27 4.95 29.13
CA PRO A 26 19.17 6.41 29.12
C PRO A 26 19.83 7.00 27.86
N VAL A 27 19.14 7.93 27.20
CA VAL A 27 19.63 8.59 25.99
C VAL A 27 20.05 10.00 26.31
N THR A 28 21.33 10.30 26.07
CA THR A 28 21.90 11.64 26.13
C THR A 28 22.37 12.02 24.71
N GLY A 29 21.51 12.72 23.96
CA GLY A 29 21.76 13.14 22.57
C GLY A 29 20.68 12.68 21.58
N GLN A 30 20.95 12.82 20.27
CA GLN A 30 20.00 12.49 19.20
C GLN A 30 19.84 11.00 18.92
N TYR A 31 20.80 10.16 19.32
CA TYR A 31 20.79 8.72 19.11
C TYR A 31 21.23 7.98 20.38
N CYS A 32 20.63 6.82 20.64
CA CYS A 32 21.00 5.93 21.72
C CYS A 32 22.38 5.34 21.46
N LYS A 33 23.33 5.56 22.39
CA LYS A 33 24.71 5.06 22.27
C LYS A 33 24.80 3.52 22.31
N GLN A 34 23.80 2.85 22.89
CA GLN A 34 23.80 1.39 23.04
C GLN A 34 23.25 0.65 21.82
N CYS A 35 22.15 1.13 21.24
CA CYS A 35 21.47 0.43 20.13
C CYS A 35 21.38 1.24 18.83
N GLY A 36 21.73 2.53 18.84
CA GLY A 36 21.67 3.40 17.66
C GLY A 36 20.28 3.97 17.34
N GLN A 37 19.24 3.69 18.14
CA GLN A 37 17.91 4.26 17.90
C GLN A 37 17.88 5.77 18.13
N GLN A 38 17.23 6.52 17.23
CA GLN A 38 17.01 7.96 17.39
C GLN A 38 16.19 8.28 18.66
N ALA A 39 16.64 9.27 19.43
CA ALA A 39 16.03 9.66 20.70
C ALA A 39 14.62 10.21 20.53
N ASP A 40 14.39 11.01 19.49
CA ASP A 40 13.08 11.57 19.13
C ASP A 40 12.20 10.53 18.40
N THR A 41 11.88 9.44 19.10
CA THR A 41 10.92 8.45 18.59
C THR A 41 9.52 8.78 19.13
N HIS A 42 8.79 9.64 18.43
CA HIS A 42 7.42 9.99 18.76
C HIS A 42 6.40 8.99 18.21
N ARG A 43 5.18 9.01 18.76
CA ARG A 43 4.04 8.22 18.29
C ARG A 43 3.73 8.54 16.82
N ILE A 44 3.42 7.51 16.03
CA ILE A 44 3.16 7.64 14.59
C ILE A 44 1.96 8.57 14.35
N ASN A 45 2.21 9.63 13.61
CA ASN A 45 1.24 10.64 13.20
C ASN A 45 1.44 10.96 11.70
N TRP A 46 0.66 11.90 11.17
CA TRP A 46 0.77 12.31 9.76
C TRP A 46 2.10 12.96 9.41
N TYR A 47 2.71 13.70 10.33
CA TYR A 47 4.02 14.33 10.14
C TYR A 47 5.11 13.27 9.94
N TYR A 48 5.13 12.24 10.80
CA TYR A 48 6.00 11.09 10.66
C TYR A 48 5.84 10.41 9.29
N LEU A 49 4.60 10.15 8.85
CA LEU A 49 4.36 9.49 7.56
C LEU A 49 4.89 10.31 6.37
N TRP A 50 4.69 11.63 6.38
CA TRP A 50 5.21 12.50 5.32
C TRP A 50 6.74 12.50 5.28
N HIS A 51 7.36 12.55 6.46
CA HIS A 51 8.81 12.47 6.58
C HIS A 51 9.34 11.11 6.11
N GLU A 52 8.67 10.02 6.49
CA GLU A 52 9.04 8.66 6.09
C GLU A 52 8.99 8.50 4.57
N ILE A 53 7.91 8.94 3.90
CA ILE A 53 7.78 8.88 2.43
C ILE A 53 8.97 9.56 1.74
N SER A 54 9.39 10.74 2.22
CA SER A 54 10.51 11.47 1.63
C SER A 54 11.85 10.74 1.77
N GLN A 55 12.04 10.00 2.86
CA GLN A 55 13.27 9.26 3.14
C GLN A 55 13.24 7.82 2.62
N SER A 56 12.06 7.23 2.39
CA SER A 56 11.90 5.84 1.95
C SER A 56 12.49 5.56 0.58
N LEU A 57 12.66 6.59 -0.26
CA LEU A 57 13.27 6.47 -1.59
C LEU A 57 14.81 6.42 -1.55
N TRP A 58 15.42 6.79 -0.42
CA TRP A 58 16.86 7.01 -0.29
C TRP A 58 17.44 6.14 0.85
N GLY A 59 17.61 4.84 0.60
CA GLY A 59 18.41 3.97 1.48
C GLY A 59 17.87 2.55 1.62
N ILE A 60 18.74 1.57 1.41
CA ILE A 60 18.50 0.15 1.74
C ILE A 60 19.18 -0.11 3.09
N ASP A 61 18.37 -0.36 4.13
CA ASP A 61 18.86 -0.53 5.50
C ASP A 61 18.99 -2.02 5.89
N ARG A 62 19.77 -2.29 6.95
CA ARG A 62 20.11 -3.66 7.43
C ARG A 62 18.92 -4.44 8.06
N GLY A 63 17.72 -3.87 8.10
CA GLY A 63 16.54 -4.44 8.78
C GLY A 63 15.60 -5.31 7.92
N ILE A 64 15.82 -5.38 6.60
CA ILE A 64 14.87 -6.02 5.67
C ILE A 64 14.63 -7.49 6.01
N LEU A 65 15.70 -8.29 6.11
CA LEU A 65 15.61 -9.73 6.38
C LEU A 65 15.01 -10.03 7.75
N PHE A 66 15.37 -9.23 8.76
CA PHE A 66 14.78 -9.34 10.10
C PHE A 66 13.27 -9.10 10.04
N THR A 67 12.84 -8.03 9.39
CA THR A 67 11.43 -7.63 9.28
C THR A 67 10.62 -8.67 8.53
N LEU A 68 11.13 -9.15 7.40
CA LEU A 68 10.47 -10.21 6.64
C LEU A 68 10.29 -11.45 7.52
N ARG A 69 11.37 -11.98 8.12
CA ARG A 69 11.30 -13.15 9.00
C ARG A 69 10.25 -12.97 10.12
N GLU A 70 10.27 -11.82 10.77
CA GLU A 70 9.38 -11.48 11.87
C GLU A 70 7.92 -11.40 11.44
N LEU A 71 7.63 -10.87 10.24
CA LEU A 71 6.30 -10.86 9.65
C LEU A 71 5.75 -12.27 9.35
N PHE A 72 6.59 -13.27 9.06
CA PHE A 72 6.14 -14.65 8.89
C PHE A 72 5.86 -15.35 10.22
N VAL A 73 6.70 -15.10 11.24
CA VAL A 73 6.65 -15.85 12.50
C VAL A 73 5.66 -15.24 13.49
N ARG A 74 5.66 -13.92 13.67
CA ARG A 74 4.90 -13.23 14.71
C ARG A 74 4.42 -11.82 14.29
N PRO A 75 3.66 -11.71 13.19
CA PRO A 75 3.36 -10.42 12.55
C PRO A 75 2.71 -9.38 13.47
N GLY A 76 1.73 -9.79 14.29
CA GLY A 76 1.05 -8.83 15.16
C GLY A 76 1.93 -8.34 16.31
N TYR A 77 2.95 -9.12 16.70
CA TYR A 77 3.95 -8.69 17.68
C TYR A 77 4.94 -7.72 17.05
N THR A 78 5.45 -8.03 15.85
CA THR A 78 6.32 -7.14 15.04
C THR A 78 5.67 -5.76 14.85
N ILE A 79 4.41 -5.74 14.42
CA ILE A 79 3.65 -4.49 14.23
C ILE A 79 3.49 -3.77 15.56
N ARG A 80 3.13 -4.47 16.65
CA ARG A 80 2.98 -3.85 17.97
C ARG A 80 4.28 -3.23 18.47
N GLU A 81 5.41 -3.90 18.31
CA GLU A 81 6.73 -3.39 18.69
C GLU A 81 7.10 -2.14 17.89
N PHE A 82 6.86 -2.15 16.58
CA PHE A 82 7.10 -0.99 15.72
C PHE A 82 6.23 0.21 16.12
N LEU A 83 4.92 -0.02 16.34
CA LEU A 83 3.99 1.01 16.78
C LEU A 83 4.32 1.54 18.19
N ALA A 84 4.89 0.70 19.07
CA ALA A 84 5.39 1.09 20.38
C ALA A 84 6.74 1.84 20.33
N GLY A 85 7.34 2.00 19.16
CA GLY A 85 8.57 2.76 18.95
C GLY A 85 9.86 1.93 18.96
N LYS A 86 9.81 0.60 18.99
CA LYS A 86 11.00 -0.27 18.88
C LYS A 86 11.46 -0.41 17.43
N ARG A 87 11.94 0.67 16.79
CA ARG A 87 12.09 0.73 15.32
C ARG A 87 13.45 0.27 14.78
N ILE A 88 14.49 0.14 15.60
CA ILE A 88 15.87 -0.08 15.12
C ILE A 88 16.06 -1.35 14.27
N ASN A 89 15.39 -2.44 14.62
CA ASN A 89 15.54 -3.72 13.93
C ASN A 89 14.56 -3.85 12.75
N HIS A 90 13.46 -3.11 12.80
CA HIS A 90 12.39 -3.17 11.82
C HIS A 90 12.67 -2.21 10.67
N TYR A 91 12.48 -2.70 9.45
CA TYR A 91 12.60 -1.91 8.25
C TYR A 91 11.33 -1.09 8.04
N ARG A 92 11.50 0.08 7.41
CA ARG A 92 10.42 1.01 7.10
C ARG A 92 9.35 0.31 6.25
N PRO A 93 8.09 0.18 6.72
CA PRO A 93 7.10 -0.69 6.07
C PRO A 93 6.76 -0.27 4.65
N LEU A 94 6.69 1.05 4.42
CA LEU A 94 6.40 1.58 3.09
C LEU A 94 7.57 1.38 2.14
N ALA A 95 8.81 1.61 2.60
CA ALA A 95 10.00 1.34 1.81
C ALA A 95 10.11 -0.15 1.45
N LEU A 96 9.76 -1.05 2.39
CA LEU A 96 9.70 -2.49 2.13
C LEU A 96 8.69 -2.82 1.02
N LEU A 97 7.51 -2.19 1.09
CA LEU A 97 6.42 -2.47 0.17
C LEU A 97 6.78 -2.05 -1.26
N LEU A 98 7.38 -0.87 -1.39
CA LEU A 98 7.88 -0.37 -2.67
C LEU A 98 9.03 -1.23 -3.21
N LEU A 99 9.96 -1.65 -2.35
CA LEU A 99 11.06 -2.53 -2.72
C LEU A 99 10.55 -3.90 -3.21
N LEU A 100 9.63 -4.53 -2.47
CA LEU A 100 9.03 -5.81 -2.86
C LEU A 100 8.21 -5.68 -4.15
N GLY A 101 7.48 -4.58 -4.33
CA GLY A 101 6.77 -4.28 -5.56
C GLY A 101 7.71 -4.15 -6.76
N ALA A 102 8.83 -3.43 -6.60
CA ALA A 102 9.85 -3.30 -7.64
C ALA A 102 10.49 -4.66 -7.98
N ILE A 103 10.81 -5.47 -6.97
CA ILE A 103 11.32 -6.84 -7.17
C ILE A 103 10.29 -7.71 -7.90
N TYR A 104 9.02 -7.62 -7.53
CA TYR A 104 7.96 -8.37 -8.20
C TYR A 104 7.89 -8.04 -9.69
N VAL A 105 7.83 -6.75 -10.03
CA VAL A 105 7.76 -6.29 -11.43
C VAL A 105 9.01 -6.70 -12.20
N PHE A 106 10.18 -6.59 -11.59
CA PHE A 106 11.43 -7.03 -12.21
C PHE A 106 11.42 -8.53 -12.50
N VAL A 107 11.03 -9.35 -11.53
CA VAL A 107 10.98 -10.82 -11.67
C VAL A 107 9.93 -11.24 -12.70
N SER A 108 8.75 -10.64 -12.70
CA SER A 108 7.70 -10.97 -13.69
C SER A 108 8.15 -10.66 -15.11
N GLN A 109 8.86 -9.54 -15.33
CA GLN A 109 9.40 -9.17 -16.63
C GLN A 109 10.54 -10.08 -17.08
N VAL A 110 11.48 -10.42 -16.19
CA VAL A 110 12.63 -11.28 -16.51
C VAL A 110 12.20 -12.72 -16.82
N LEU A 111 11.22 -13.24 -16.11
CA LEU A 111 10.72 -14.60 -16.31
C LEU A 111 9.72 -14.71 -17.47
N HIS A 112 9.38 -13.59 -18.14
CA HIS A 112 8.38 -13.51 -19.21
C HIS A 112 7.03 -14.14 -18.83
N VAL A 113 6.64 -14.03 -17.56
CA VAL A 113 5.38 -14.56 -17.08
C VAL A 113 4.27 -13.59 -17.49
N ASP A 114 3.60 -13.88 -18.60
CA ASP A 114 2.43 -13.14 -19.08
C ASP A 114 1.18 -13.49 -18.25
N LEU A 115 1.19 -13.13 -16.96
CA LEU A 115 0.03 -13.27 -16.06
C LEU A 115 -1.23 -12.63 -16.66
N LEU A 116 -1.05 -11.58 -17.48
CA LEU A 116 -2.10 -10.83 -18.14
C LEU A 116 -2.84 -11.65 -19.22
N LYS A 117 -2.13 -12.46 -20.01
CA LYS A 117 -2.78 -13.37 -20.98
C LYS A 117 -3.52 -14.49 -20.26
N ALA A 118 -2.88 -15.00 -19.22
CA ALA A 118 -3.39 -16.12 -18.44
C ALA A 118 -4.64 -15.69 -17.62
N SER A 119 -4.66 -14.47 -17.08
CA SER A 119 -5.82 -13.89 -16.40
C SER A 119 -6.96 -13.57 -17.38
N GLN A 120 -6.68 -13.14 -18.60
CA GLN A 120 -7.69 -12.92 -19.64
C GLN A 120 -8.43 -14.20 -20.04
N GLU A 121 -7.74 -15.33 -20.10
CA GLU A 121 -8.36 -16.65 -20.36
C GLU A 121 -9.25 -17.10 -19.20
N VAL A 122 -8.86 -16.82 -17.95
CA VAL A 122 -9.58 -17.26 -16.74
C VAL A 122 -10.74 -16.32 -16.38
N TYR A 123 -10.55 -15.01 -16.43
CA TYR A 123 -11.54 -14.05 -15.92
C TYR A 123 -12.61 -13.65 -16.92
N SER A 124 -12.50 -14.02 -18.21
CA SER A 124 -13.45 -13.63 -19.26
C SER A 124 -13.95 -12.20 -19.02
N TYR A 125 -13.01 -11.24 -18.96
CA TYR A 125 -13.35 -9.83 -18.81
C TYR A 125 -14.48 -9.51 -19.77
N PRO A 126 -15.53 -8.79 -19.35
CA PRO A 126 -16.69 -8.53 -20.19
C PRO A 126 -16.19 -7.95 -21.50
N LYS A 127 -16.14 -8.77 -22.56
CA LYS A 127 -15.77 -8.29 -23.87
C LYS A 127 -16.79 -7.21 -24.18
N PRO A 128 -16.33 -6.00 -24.55
CA PRO A 128 -17.23 -4.90 -24.77
C PRO A 128 -18.36 -5.36 -25.70
N LYS A 129 -19.63 -5.19 -25.29
CA LYS A 129 -20.76 -5.64 -26.10
C LYS A 129 -20.63 -4.99 -27.48
N ALA A 130 -20.83 -5.75 -28.55
CA ALA A 130 -20.67 -5.27 -29.93
C ALA A 130 -21.57 -4.05 -30.23
N ASP A 131 -22.67 -3.90 -29.49
CA ASP A 131 -23.63 -2.80 -29.63
C ASP A 131 -23.28 -1.54 -28.81
N SER A 132 -22.26 -1.59 -27.95
CA SER A 132 -21.79 -0.39 -27.22
C SER A 132 -20.98 0.50 -28.16
N PRO A 133 -21.04 1.84 -28.02
CA PRO A 133 -20.22 2.73 -28.84
C PRO A 133 -18.75 2.32 -28.79
N ALA A 134 -18.07 2.24 -29.95
CA ALA A 134 -16.67 1.81 -30.04
C ALA A 134 -15.73 2.55 -29.07
N GLN A 135 -16.07 3.79 -28.71
CA GLN A 135 -15.36 4.64 -27.76
C GLN A 135 -15.52 4.19 -26.30
N VAL A 136 -16.70 3.69 -25.90
CA VAL A 136 -16.92 3.11 -24.57
C VAL A 136 -16.10 1.83 -24.42
N ASN A 137 -16.05 1.05 -25.49
CA ASN A 137 -15.25 -0.17 -25.55
C ASN A 137 -13.75 0.13 -25.42
N GLU A 138 -13.25 1.16 -26.11
CA GLU A 138 -11.85 1.60 -25.98
C GLU A 138 -11.50 2.06 -24.56
N ILE A 139 -12.37 2.84 -23.92
CA ILE A 139 -12.15 3.31 -22.54
C ILE A 139 -12.13 2.14 -21.56
N LEU A 140 -13.09 1.21 -21.66
CA LEU A 140 -13.14 0.02 -20.80
C LEU A 140 -11.92 -0.86 -21.00
N THR A 141 -11.49 -1.10 -22.25
CA THR A 141 -10.29 -1.89 -22.55
C THR A 141 -9.03 -1.23 -21.97
N LYS A 142 -8.85 0.09 -22.16
CA LYS A 142 -7.71 0.81 -21.56
C LYS A 142 -7.74 0.78 -20.04
N TYR A 143 -8.93 0.92 -19.44
CA TYR A 143 -9.10 0.87 -17.99
C TYR A 143 -8.71 -0.49 -17.41
N PHE A 144 -9.20 -1.60 -17.99
CA PHE A 144 -8.83 -2.95 -17.55
C PHE A 144 -7.36 -3.25 -17.81
N GLN A 145 -6.80 -2.80 -18.94
CA GLN A 145 -5.38 -2.95 -19.24
C GLN A 145 -4.50 -2.24 -18.19
N VAL A 146 -4.83 -1.01 -17.82
CA VAL A 146 -4.09 -0.28 -16.78
C VAL A 146 -4.21 -0.96 -15.42
N LEU A 147 -5.37 -1.53 -15.07
CA LEU A 147 -5.53 -2.28 -13.82
C LEU A 147 -4.69 -3.56 -13.79
N ASP A 148 -4.67 -4.31 -14.89
CA ASP A 148 -3.91 -5.57 -14.99
C ASP A 148 -2.39 -5.31 -15.03
N GLU A 149 -1.94 -4.30 -15.78
CA GLU A 149 -0.51 -3.93 -15.86
C GLU A 149 0.03 -3.41 -14.53
N ASN A 150 -0.83 -2.82 -13.69
CA ASN A 150 -0.46 -2.20 -12.42
C ASN A 150 -1.03 -2.94 -11.20
N GLN A 151 -1.37 -4.23 -11.33
CA GLN A 151 -2.02 -5.00 -10.26
C GLN A 151 -1.23 -4.97 -8.93
N GLN A 152 0.09 -4.82 -8.98
CA GLN A 152 0.96 -4.72 -7.79
C GLN A 152 0.74 -3.42 -7.01
N PHE A 153 0.37 -2.32 -7.70
CA PHE A 153 -0.04 -1.08 -7.04
C PHE A 153 -1.44 -1.18 -6.44
N GLY A 154 -2.24 -2.17 -6.85
CA GLY A 154 -3.56 -2.45 -6.27
C GLY A 154 -3.48 -2.68 -4.76
N ASP A 155 -2.49 -3.42 -4.28
CA ASP A 155 -2.26 -3.65 -2.86
C ASP A 155 -1.93 -2.35 -2.11
N LEU A 156 -1.07 -1.50 -2.69
CA LEU A 156 -0.72 -0.19 -2.13
C LEU A 156 -1.95 0.72 -2.02
N VAL A 157 -2.78 0.75 -3.06
CA VAL A 157 -4.01 1.54 -3.09
C VAL A 157 -5.03 0.98 -2.10
N MET A 158 -5.07 -0.32 -1.85
CA MET A 158 -5.98 -0.95 -0.88
C MET A 158 -5.66 -0.62 0.57
N VAL A 159 -4.37 -0.46 0.93
CA VAL A 159 -3.93 -0.18 2.31
C VAL A 159 -4.76 0.90 3.03
N PRO A 160 -4.95 2.12 2.50
CA PRO A 160 -5.71 3.17 3.18
C PRO A 160 -7.20 2.84 3.39
N PHE A 161 -7.81 2.07 2.49
CA PHE A 161 -9.22 1.66 2.61
C PHE A 161 -9.39 0.60 3.69
N ILE A 162 -8.53 -0.41 3.71
CA ILE A 162 -8.52 -1.44 4.76
C ILE A 162 -8.20 -0.78 6.11
N ALA A 163 -7.21 0.12 6.15
CA ALA A 163 -6.84 0.84 7.37
C ALA A 163 -8.00 1.68 7.93
N PHE A 164 -8.80 2.30 7.06
CA PHE A 164 -10.00 3.05 7.45
C PHE A 164 -11.02 2.16 8.15
N TRP A 165 -11.39 1.04 7.53
CA TRP A 165 -12.36 0.12 8.12
C TRP A 165 -11.83 -0.59 9.37
N CYS A 166 -10.53 -0.93 9.41
CA CYS A 166 -9.90 -1.44 10.62
C CYS A 166 -9.93 -0.41 11.74
N ARG A 167 -9.61 0.87 11.48
CA ARG A 167 -9.71 1.93 12.48
C ARG A 167 -11.15 2.04 13.00
N ARG A 168 -12.14 1.97 12.12
CA ARG A 168 -13.56 2.07 12.50
C ARG A 168 -14.05 0.88 13.32
N LEU A 169 -13.75 -0.35 12.90
CA LEU A 169 -14.19 -1.59 13.56
C LEU A 169 -13.40 -1.92 14.83
N PHE A 170 -12.14 -1.49 14.90
CA PHE A 170 -11.27 -1.60 16.07
C PHE A 170 -11.12 -0.27 16.81
N GLN A 171 -12.12 0.63 16.74
CA GLN A 171 -12.03 1.97 17.32
C GLN A 171 -11.65 2.00 18.82
N ARG A 172 -12.04 0.96 19.57
CA ARG A 172 -11.74 0.78 21.00
C ARG A 172 -10.34 0.25 21.30
N SER A 173 -9.51 0.01 20.29
CA SER A 173 -8.16 -0.55 20.47
C SER A 173 -7.11 0.47 20.90
N GLY A 174 -7.40 1.78 20.79
CA GLY A 174 -6.49 2.86 21.15
C GLY A 174 -5.52 3.30 20.05
N TYR A 175 -5.51 2.64 18.88
CA TYR A 175 -4.68 3.05 17.76
C TYR A 175 -5.33 4.15 16.91
N ASN A 176 -4.51 5.08 16.43
CA ASN A 176 -4.86 6.16 15.52
C ASN A 176 -4.89 5.66 14.06
N TYR A 177 -5.42 6.48 13.15
CA TYR A 177 -5.45 6.11 11.73
C TYR A 177 -4.05 5.92 11.10
N PRO A 178 -3.06 6.82 11.32
CA PRO A 178 -1.68 6.61 10.83
C PRO A 178 -1.05 5.31 11.32
N GLU A 179 -1.26 4.94 12.59
CA GLU A 179 -0.78 3.66 13.14
C GLU A 179 -1.45 2.47 12.46
N MET A 180 -2.75 2.58 12.16
CA MET A 180 -3.45 1.54 11.41
C MET A 180 -2.95 1.45 9.96
N LEU A 181 -2.62 2.58 9.33
CA LEU A 181 -2.05 2.61 7.99
C LEU A 181 -0.71 1.88 7.94
N VAL A 182 0.17 2.15 8.91
CA VAL A 182 1.45 1.45 9.07
C VAL A 182 1.24 -0.04 9.33
N ALA A 183 0.30 -0.40 10.21
CA ALA A 183 -0.03 -1.80 10.48
C ALA A 183 -0.49 -2.55 9.22
N GLN A 184 -1.34 -1.93 8.40
CA GLN A 184 -1.79 -2.54 7.15
C GLN A 184 -0.68 -2.60 6.10
N THR A 185 0.23 -1.62 6.08
CA THR A 185 1.40 -1.65 5.20
C THR A 185 2.31 -2.84 5.53
N PHE A 186 2.55 -3.12 6.81
CA PHE A 186 3.27 -4.34 7.23
C PHE A 186 2.58 -5.62 6.76
N MET A 187 1.25 -5.70 6.88
CA MET A 187 0.50 -6.89 6.44
C MET A 187 0.50 -7.04 4.91
N ALA A 188 0.45 -5.91 4.17
CA ALA A 188 0.54 -5.90 2.72
C ALA A 188 1.89 -6.41 2.20
N ASN A 189 2.99 -6.15 2.93
CA ASN A 189 4.31 -6.68 2.59
C ASN A 189 4.33 -8.22 2.52
N PHE A 190 3.63 -8.89 3.44
CA PHE A 190 3.48 -10.35 3.36
C PHE A 190 2.69 -10.77 2.11
N GLY A 191 1.62 -10.04 1.76
CA GLY A 191 0.83 -10.29 0.55
C GLY A 191 1.67 -10.20 -0.73
N LEU A 192 2.51 -9.16 -0.86
CA LEU A 192 3.42 -9.02 -2.00
C LEU A 192 4.49 -10.11 -2.04
N PHE A 193 5.12 -10.43 -0.89
CA PHE A 193 6.10 -11.51 -0.84
C PHE A 193 5.46 -12.85 -1.20
N PHE A 194 4.27 -13.15 -0.66
CA PHE A 194 3.53 -14.35 -1.00
C PHE A 194 3.22 -14.42 -2.50
N SER A 195 2.77 -13.30 -3.07
CA SER A 195 2.50 -13.19 -4.51
C SER A 195 3.76 -13.43 -5.35
N LEU A 196 4.94 -12.96 -4.90
CA LEU A 196 6.21 -13.25 -5.56
C LEU A 196 6.55 -14.74 -5.53
N VAL A 197 6.33 -15.42 -4.40
CA VAL A 197 6.53 -16.87 -4.29
C VAL A 197 5.58 -17.63 -5.22
N MET A 198 4.32 -17.20 -5.30
CA MET A 198 3.33 -17.82 -6.19
C MET A 198 3.65 -17.58 -7.67
N LEU A 199 4.19 -16.42 -8.02
CA LEU A 199 4.70 -16.14 -9.37
C LEU A 199 5.82 -17.11 -9.76
N LEU A 200 6.79 -17.32 -8.86
CA LEU A 200 7.87 -18.29 -9.09
C LEU A 200 7.33 -19.73 -9.17
N ALA A 201 6.34 -20.08 -8.35
CA ALA A 201 5.70 -21.39 -8.39
C ALA A 201 4.97 -21.62 -9.72
N PHE A 202 4.27 -20.61 -10.25
CA PHE A 202 3.62 -20.68 -11.55
C PHE A 202 4.63 -20.97 -12.67
N TRP A 203 5.74 -20.22 -12.68
CA TRP A 203 6.82 -20.39 -13.66
C TRP A 203 7.46 -21.80 -13.59
N VAL A 204 7.65 -22.36 -12.39
CA VAL A 204 8.24 -23.71 -12.23
C VAL A 204 7.25 -24.84 -12.60
N LEU A 205 5.98 -24.71 -12.23
CA LEU A 205 4.98 -25.78 -12.36
C LEU A 205 4.41 -25.90 -13.79
N GLY A 206 4.68 -24.92 -14.65
CA GLY A 206 4.27 -24.90 -16.05
C GLY A 206 2.96 -24.13 -16.26
N ASP A 207 2.95 -23.32 -17.33
CA ASP A 207 1.90 -22.35 -17.69
C ASP A 207 0.59 -23.02 -18.14
N SER A 208 -0.07 -23.75 -17.24
CA SER A 208 -1.39 -24.33 -17.47
C SER A 208 -2.47 -23.52 -16.76
N ALA A 209 -3.64 -23.41 -17.40
CA ALA A 209 -4.80 -22.72 -16.84
C ALA A 209 -5.26 -23.30 -15.49
N THR A 210 -5.11 -24.62 -15.29
CA THR A 210 -5.46 -25.31 -14.04
C THR A 210 -4.53 -24.93 -12.89
N ILE A 211 -3.22 -24.82 -13.17
CA ILE A 211 -2.25 -24.35 -12.18
C ILE A 211 -2.51 -22.88 -11.85
N LEU A 212 -2.80 -22.05 -12.85
CA LEU A 212 -3.11 -20.63 -12.62
C LEU A 212 -4.33 -20.45 -11.73
N THR A 213 -5.46 -21.08 -12.05
CA THR A 213 -6.70 -20.98 -11.25
C THR A 213 -6.50 -21.44 -9.80
N SER A 214 -5.73 -22.51 -9.62
CA SER A 214 -5.33 -22.99 -8.28
C SER A 214 -4.50 -21.94 -7.54
N ILE A 215 -3.47 -21.38 -8.20
CA ILE A 215 -2.61 -20.32 -7.64
C ILE A 215 -3.43 -19.08 -7.26
N MET A 216 -4.39 -18.66 -8.08
CA MET A 216 -5.22 -17.49 -7.79
C MET A 216 -6.14 -17.72 -6.58
N SER A 217 -6.75 -18.89 -6.47
CA SER A 217 -7.61 -19.22 -5.32
C SER A 217 -6.82 -19.20 -4.00
N VAL A 218 -5.61 -19.76 -4.01
CA VAL A 218 -4.70 -19.78 -2.85
C VAL A 218 -4.21 -18.37 -2.53
N SER A 219 -3.90 -17.56 -3.55
CA SER A 219 -3.43 -16.17 -3.41
C SER A 219 -4.48 -15.23 -2.83
N MET A 220 -5.76 -15.56 -2.90
CA MET A 220 -6.80 -14.81 -2.20
C MET A 220 -6.94 -15.26 -0.73
N LEU A 221 -6.97 -16.57 -0.48
CA LEU A 221 -7.31 -17.11 0.84
C LEU A 221 -6.17 -16.98 1.85
N ILE A 222 -4.91 -17.19 1.43
CA ILE A 222 -3.76 -17.16 2.33
C ILE A 222 -3.51 -15.75 2.90
N PRO A 223 -3.44 -14.67 2.10
CA PRO A 223 -3.29 -13.32 2.63
C PRO A 223 -4.46 -12.90 3.52
N LEU A 224 -5.69 -13.31 3.20
CA LEU A 224 -6.86 -13.04 4.04
C LEU A 224 -6.74 -13.73 5.42
N ALA A 225 -6.38 -15.01 5.43
CA ALA A 225 -6.14 -15.77 6.66
C ALA A 225 -4.98 -15.17 7.47
N TYR A 226 -3.91 -14.78 6.80
CA TYR A 226 -2.75 -14.12 7.41
C TYR A 226 -3.14 -12.79 8.07
N ASN A 227 -3.92 -11.94 7.40
CA ASN A 227 -4.39 -10.68 7.98
C ASN A 227 -5.20 -10.93 9.25
N ALA A 228 -6.16 -11.86 9.21
CA ALA A 228 -6.94 -12.23 10.39
C ALA A 228 -6.05 -12.75 11.54
N PHE A 229 -5.06 -13.59 11.23
CA PHE A 229 -4.08 -14.06 12.19
C PHE A 229 -3.25 -12.92 12.79
N ALA A 230 -2.72 -12.02 11.95
CA ALA A 230 -1.93 -10.88 12.38
C ALA A 230 -2.73 -9.94 13.29
N HIS A 231 -4.01 -9.69 13.00
CA HIS A 231 -4.88 -8.92 13.89
C HIS A 231 -5.13 -9.62 15.24
N THR A 232 -5.29 -10.95 15.26
CA THR A 232 -5.45 -11.68 16.54
C THR A 232 -4.24 -11.50 17.45
N GLN A 233 -3.03 -11.48 16.87
CA GLN A 233 -1.81 -11.17 17.60
C GLN A 233 -1.75 -9.69 18.01
N LEU A 234 -2.04 -8.76 17.09
CA LEU A 234 -1.96 -7.31 17.30
C LEU A 234 -2.93 -6.81 18.39
N PHE A 235 -4.13 -7.38 18.45
CA PHE A 235 -5.18 -7.03 19.42
C PHE A 235 -5.31 -8.04 20.58
N LYS A 236 -4.35 -8.95 20.73
CA LYS A 236 -4.29 -9.91 21.84
C LYS A 236 -4.44 -9.18 23.18
N GLY A 237 -5.38 -9.66 24.02
CA GLY A 237 -5.68 -9.09 25.34
C GLY A 237 -6.69 -7.93 25.33
N LYS A 238 -7.06 -7.37 24.17
CA LYS A 238 -8.06 -6.27 24.09
C LYS A 238 -9.47 -6.77 23.74
N LEU A 239 -9.58 -7.85 22.96
CA LEU A 239 -10.85 -8.40 22.46
C LEU A 239 -10.77 -9.94 22.40
N ARG A 240 -11.94 -10.60 22.30
CA ARG A 240 -12.02 -12.05 22.07
C ARG A 240 -11.52 -12.40 20.65
N PRO A 241 -10.78 -13.51 20.45
CA PRO A 241 -10.15 -13.85 19.17
C PRO A 241 -11.16 -13.98 18.02
N LEU A 242 -12.30 -14.62 18.24
CA LEU A 242 -13.35 -14.75 17.21
C LEU A 242 -13.89 -13.38 16.76
N SER A 243 -14.07 -12.44 17.70
CA SER A 243 -14.52 -11.08 17.36
C SER A 243 -13.46 -10.32 16.55
N ILE A 244 -12.17 -10.57 16.81
CA ILE A 244 -11.08 -9.98 16.04
C ILE A 244 -11.10 -10.53 14.60
N VAL A 245 -11.22 -11.85 14.44
CA VAL A 245 -11.28 -12.48 13.11
C VAL A 245 -12.45 -11.96 12.31
N LEU A 246 -13.66 -11.94 12.88
CA LEU A 246 -14.85 -11.43 12.20
C LEU A 246 -14.67 -9.97 11.76
N ARG A 247 -14.18 -9.10 12.65
CA ARG A 247 -13.91 -7.68 12.31
C ARG A 247 -12.81 -7.52 11.27
N SER A 248 -11.78 -8.37 11.29
CA SER A 248 -10.70 -8.37 10.30
C SER A 248 -11.24 -8.70 8.91
N VAL A 249 -11.99 -9.81 8.79
CA VAL A 249 -12.60 -10.22 7.52
C VAL A 249 -13.58 -9.14 7.03
N SER A 250 -14.43 -8.62 7.92
CA SER A 250 -15.33 -7.51 7.56
C SER A 250 -14.58 -6.27 7.11
N ALA A 251 -13.47 -5.90 7.76
CA ALA A 251 -12.67 -4.73 7.37
C ALA A 251 -12.04 -4.92 5.98
N TYR A 252 -11.55 -6.13 5.70
CA TYR A 252 -10.99 -6.46 4.39
C TYR A 252 -12.05 -6.37 3.29
N LEU A 253 -13.21 -7.01 3.50
CA LEU A 253 -14.33 -6.98 2.54
C LEU A 253 -14.85 -5.55 2.31
N LEU A 254 -15.07 -4.78 3.38
CA LEU A 254 -15.52 -3.40 3.29
C LEU A 254 -14.46 -2.51 2.61
N GLY A 255 -13.18 -2.78 2.82
CA GLY A 255 -12.07 -2.16 2.12
C GLY A 255 -12.18 -2.34 0.61
N TYR A 256 -12.32 -3.59 0.15
CA TYR A 256 -12.51 -3.91 -1.27
C TYR A 256 -13.74 -3.23 -1.87
N VAL A 257 -14.89 -3.33 -1.19
CA VAL A 257 -16.12 -2.67 -1.63
C VAL A 257 -15.93 -1.16 -1.75
N SER A 258 -15.28 -0.53 -0.75
CA SER A 258 -15.03 0.91 -0.79
C SER A 258 -14.10 1.33 -1.92
N LEU A 259 -13.06 0.54 -2.25
CA LEU A 259 -12.21 0.83 -3.40
C LEU A 259 -12.99 0.71 -4.71
N ILE A 260 -13.76 -0.36 -4.89
CA ILE A 260 -14.56 -0.58 -6.11
C ILE A 260 -15.54 0.57 -6.32
N LEU A 261 -16.19 1.06 -5.26
CA LEU A 261 -17.09 2.21 -5.35
C LEU A 261 -16.36 3.49 -5.77
N VAL A 262 -15.17 3.75 -5.21
CA VAL A 262 -14.35 4.91 -5.61
C VAL A 262 -13.91 4.80 -7.06
N MET A 263 -13.43 3.64 -7.49
CA MET A 263 -12.99 3.41 -8.88
C MET A 263 -14.16 3.53 -9.87
N SER A 264 -15.33 2.99 -9.51
CA SER A 264 -16.55 3.12 -10.31
C SER A 264 -17.00 4.57 -10.42
N PHE A 265 -16.88 5.35 -9.34
CA PHE A 265 -17.18 6.77 -9.34
C PHE A 265 -16.21 7.57 -10.22
N ILE A 266 -14.91 7.27 -10.17
CA ILE A 266 -13.90 7.89 -11.05
C ILE A 266 -14.21 7.61 -12.51
N LEU A 267 -14.53 6.36 -12.86
CA LEU A 267 -14.89 5.97 -14.22
C LEU A 267 -16.17 6.69 -14.69
N PHE A 268 -17.18 6.80 -13.82
CA PHE A 268 -18.40 7.53 -14.10
C PHE A 268 -18.12 9.01 -14.40
N VAL A 269 -17.32 9.68 -13.57
CA VAL A 269 -16.94 11.08 -13.76
C VAL A 269 -16.17 11.26 -15.07
N TYR A 270 -15.21 10.38 -15.36
CA TYR A 270 -14.45 10.40 -16.61
C TYR A 270 -15.37 10.24 -17.84
N ALA A 271 -16.27 9.24 -17.81
CA ALA A 271 -17.24 9.01 -18.88
C ALA A 271 -18.18 10.21 -19.06
N PHE A 272 -18.60 10.85 -17.97
CA PHE A 272 -19.44 12.04 -18.00
C PHE A 272 -18.73 13.24 -18.65
N ILE A 273 -17.51 13.56 -18.20
CA ILE A 273 -16.69 14.65 -18.78
C ILE A 273 -16.47 14.41 -20.27
N PHE A 274 -16.15 13.16 -20.64
CA PHE A 274 -15.93 12.79 -22.03
C PHE A 274 -17.21 12.94 -22.87
N ALA A 275 -18.36 12.47 -22.38
CA ALA A 275 -19.64 12.62 -23.07
C ALA A 275 -19.97 14.10 -23.35
N VAL A 276 -19.81 14.97 -22.34
CA VAL A 276 -19.98 16.43 -22.47
C VAL A 276 -19.03 17.02 -23.52
N SER A 277 -17.75 16.62 -23.51
CA SER A 277 -16.77 17.10 -24.51
C SER A 277 -17.11 16.67 -25.94
N THR A 278 -17.73 15.49 -26.10
CA THR A 278 -18.11 14.94 -27.40
C THR A 278 -19.32 15.68 -27.97
N GLU A 279 -20.28 16.06 -27.12
CA GLU A 279 -21.40 16.92 -27.50
C GLU A 279 -20.92 18.31 -27.93
N GLN A 280 -19.97 18.91 -27.21
CA GLN A 280 -19.41 20.22 -27.59
C GLN A 280 -18.66 20.17 -28.92
N ASN A 281 -17.90 19.10 -29.19
CA ASN A 281 -17.21 18.91 -30.47
C ASN A 281 -18.18 18.69 -31.64
N LYS A 282 -19.37 18.12 -31.42
CA LYS A 282 -20.43 18.04 -32.44
C LYS A 282 -21.10 19.40 -32.68
N ALA A 283 -21.17 20.26 -31.68
CA ALA A 283 -21.82 21.58 -31.75
C ALA A 283 -20.96 22.66 -32.45
N LEU A 284 -19.65 22.45 -32.60
CA LEU A 284 -18.77 23.37 -33.33
C LEU A 284 -18.88 23.13 -34.86
N PRO A 285 -19.31 24.12 -35.66
CA PRO A 285 -19.35 23.97 -37.11
C PRO A 285 -17.92 23.75 -37.64
N LYS A 286 -17.71 22.69 -38.42
CA LYS A 286 -16.45 22.46 -39.15
C LYS A 286 -16.12 23.74 -39.92
N LYS A 287 -15.04 24.43 -39.54
CA LYS A 287 -14.51 25.55 -40.34
C LYS A 287 -14.24 25.01 -41.74
N THR A 288 -15.09 25.38 -42.69
CA THR A 288 -14.91 25.13 -44.11
C THR A 288 -13.58 25.78 -44.48
N LYS A 289 -12.58 24.98 -44.89
CA LYS A 289 -11.35 25.52 -45.48
C LYS A 289 -11.77 26.40 -46.66
N PRO A 290 -11.32 27.67 -46.76
CA PRO A 290 -11.60 28.47 -47.94
C PRO A 290 -11.01 27.77 -49.16
N ALA A 291 -11.83 27.61 -50.20
CA ALA A 291 -11.43 27.06 -51.47
C ALA A 291 -10.28 27.92 -52.02
N VAL A 292 -9.08 27.34 -52.09
CA VAL A 292 -7.95 27.96 -52.80
C VAL A 292 -8.33 27.90 -54.28
N SER A 293 -8.70 29.06 -54.82
CA SER A 293 -8.88 29.28 -56.24
C SER A 293 -7.58 28.92 -56.96
N GLN A 294 -7.60 27.87 -57.77
CA GLN A 294 -6.57 27.58 -58.74
C GLN A 294 -6.56 28.72 -59.77
N HIS A 295 -5.72 29.72 -59.56
CA HIS A 295 -5.39 30.68 -60.60
C HIS A 295 -4.43 30.03 -61.60
N ALA A 296 -4.95 29.93 -62.83
CA ALA A 296 -4.29 29.91 -64.11
C ALA A 296 -2.76 30.11 -64.12
N HIS A 297 -2.05 29.15 -64.72
CA HIS A 297 -0.87 29.45 -65.52
C HIS A 297 -1.01 28.76 -66.88
N SER A 298 -1.29 29.59 -67.87
CA SER A 298 -0.96 29.44 -69.30
C SER A 298 0.55 29.35 -69.50
#